data_AF-A0A3B9JBR6-F1
#
_entry.id   AF-A0A3B9JBR6-F1
#
_cell.length_a   1.000
_cell.length_b   1.000
_cell.length_c   1.000
_cell.angle_alpha   90.00
_cell.angle_beta   90.00
_cell.angle_gamma   90.00
#
_symmetry.space_group_name_H-M   'P 1'
#
loop_
_entity.id
_entity.type
_entity.pdbx_description
1 polymer ?
#
loop_
_entity_poly.entity_id
_entity_poly.type
_entity_poly.pdbx_seq_one_letter_code
_entity_poly.pdbx_strand_id
1 'polypeptide(L)'
;AVKIDNARPWARTYGYEAIIRNLRDASAGDEMRVDIALQGPKSRDILFAMGVDAETKRRIMALKRTELCDAVVGPSTGSGEPFDLIVSRTGYTGEKMAFELFVHPERAVDFWNAVLKAGEPFGVRPIGLGARDSLRTEAGLPLYGHEMGLGSGKFNERDLGVAEGGFGSYVKPYKPWFIGREAFMAREKARKGVVVRFRFTEQGVRMAHNGDPVVDKRGKVIGWVTSCSLDMEGFLTGQAYVTLANAVEGTPIFIYQGAPKEAGLAPAEMTLKDKATLPGTALVVSRFAKL
;
A
#
# COMPACT_ATOMS: atom_id res chain seq x y z
N ALA A 1 0.16 12.22 32.17
CA ALA A 1 0.69 10.94 31.66
C ALA A 1 -0.23 10.44 30.56
N VAL A 2 0.30 9.98 29.42
CA VAL A 2 -0.52 9.42 28.33
C VAL A 2 -1.05 8.05 28.76
N LYS A 3 -2.36 7.85 28.68
CA LYS A 3 -3.00 6.56 28.99
C LYS A 3 -2.82 5.62 27.79
N ILE A 4 -1.93 4.65 27.91
CA ILE A 4 -1.57 3.71 26.81
C ILE A 4 -2.32 2.37 26.89
N ASP A 5 -2.96 2.09 28.02
CA ASP A 5 -3.72 0.85 28.25
C ASP A 5 -4.94 1.17 29.13
N ASN A 6 -6.13 0.76 28.68
CA ASN A 6 -7.37 0.99 29.41
C ASN A 6 -7.55 0.05 30.61
N ALA A 7 -7.05 -1.19 30.50
CA ALA A 7 -7.10 -2.16 31.58
C ALA A 7 -5.99 -1.94 32.60
N ARG A 8 -4.87 -1.33 32.17
CA ARG A 8 -3.73 -0.98 33.03
C ARG A 8 -3.37 0.51 32.87
N PRO A 9 -4.17 1.45 33.38
CA PRO A 9 -3.90 2.89 33.20
C PRO A 9 -2.54 3.37 33.74
N TRP A 10 -1.96 2.60 34.67
CA TRP A 10 -0.62 2.83 35.25
C TRP A 10 0.52 2.21 34.43
N ALA A 11 0.22 1.45 33.36
CA ALA A 11 1.24 0.83 32.53
C ALA A 11 2.17 1.88 31.93
N ARG A 12 3.48 1.65 32.05
CA ARG A 12 4.51 2.41 31.36
C ARG A 12 5.15 1.50 30.32
N THR A 13 5.35 2.02 29.11
CA THR A 13 6.14 1.32 28.10
C THR A 13 7.62 1.39 28.47
N TYR A 14 8.37 0.32 28.18
CA TYR A 14 9.83 0.37 28.15
C TYR A 14 10.29 1.35 27.06
N GLY A 15 11.47 1.97 27.23
CA GLY A 15 12.02 2.94 26.27
C GLY A 15 11.54 4.38 26.48
N TYR A 16 11.20 4.78 27.71
CA TYR A 16 10.82 6.16 28.03
C TYR A 16 12.01 7.15 28.07
N GLU A 17 13.24 6.64 28.11
CA GLU A 17 14.48 7.43 27.94
C GLU A 17 14.93 7.44 26.47
N ALA A 18 13.99 7.63 25.56
CA ALA A 18 14.28 7.75 24.14
C ALA A 18 14.32 9.22 23.74
N ILE A 19 15.33 9.59 22.95
CA ILE A 19 15.36 10.86 22.25
C ILE A 19 14.60 10.67 20.94
N ILE A 20 13.41 11.27 20.86
CA ILE A 20 12.62 11.28 19.62
C ILE A 20 13.00 12.54 18.84
N ARG A 21 13.48 12.34 17.61
CA ARG A 21 13.85 13.44 16.71
C ARG A 21 12.97 13.40 15.47
N ASN A 22 12.48 14.55 15.05
CA ASN A 22 11.77 14.69 13.78
C ASN A 22 12.76 15.13 12.70
N LEU A 23 13.30 14.19 11.92
CA LEU A 23 14.24 14.50 10.84
C LEU A 23 13.58 15.20 9.63
N ARG A 24 12.27 15.45 9.66
CA ARG A 24 11.60 16.32 8.67
C ARG A 24 11.57 17.79 9.11
N ASP A 25 11.85 18.06 10.38
CA ASP A 25 11.83 19.40 10.95
C ASP A 25 13.15 20.12 10.71
N ALA A 26 13.11 21.42 10.46
CA ALA A 26 14.29 22.24 10.23
C ALA A 26 15.28 22.23 11.41
N SER A 27 14.79 21.99 12.63
CA SER A 27 15.65 21.84 13.83
C SER A 27 16.60 20.64 13.78
N ALA A 28 16.42 19.70 12.84
CA ALA A 28 17.34 18.59 12.66
C ALA A 28 18.64 18.96 11.91
N GLY A 29 18.71 20.16 11.30
CA GLY A 29 19.91 20.63 10.58
C GLY A 29 20.38 19.63 9.52
N ASP A 30 21.67 19.31 9.51
CA ASP A 30 22.30 18.40 8.52
C ASP A 30 21.71 16.97 8.53
N GLU A 31 21.04 16.58 9.62
CA GLU A 31 20.38 15.28 9.75
C GLU A 31 18.97 15.27 9.17
N MET A 32 18.49 16.39 8.59
CA MET A 32 17.20 16.41 7.91
C MET A 32 17.16 15.37 6.78
N ARG A 33 15.99 14.76 6.59
CA ARG A 33 15.76 13.72 5.60
C ARG A 33 14.39 13.87 4.95
N VAL A 34 14.36 13.85 3.62
CA VAL A 34 13.18 13.68 2.77
C VAL A 34 13.35 12.46 1.89
N ASP A 35 12.23 11.85 1.48
CA ASP A 35 12.22 10.56 0.81
C ASP A 35 12.02 10.72 -0.70
N ILE A 36 12.85 10.02 -1.48
CA ILE A 36 12.68 9.81 -2.92
C ILE A 36 12.70 8.29 -3.20
N ALA A 37 11.57 7.78 -3.69
CA ALA A 37 11.41 6.37 -4.00
C ALA A 37 12.03 6.01 -5.37
N LEU A 38 12.90 5.00 -5.40
CA LEU A 38 13.42 4.40 -6.63
C LEU A 38 12.96 2.95 -6.73
N GLN A 39 11.89 2.74 -7.50
CA GLN A 39 11.15 1.47 -7.55
C GLN A 39 11.36 0.79 -8.91
N GLY A 40 11.50 -0.54 -8.92
CA GLY A 40 11.59 -1.33 -10.15
C GLY A 40 12.83 -2.21 -10.23
N PRO A 41 12.86 -3.19 -11.14
CA PRO A 41 13.90 -4.22 -11.20
C PRO A 41 15.31 -3.66 -11.46
N LYS A 42 15.39 -2.46 -12.06
CA LYS A 42 16.66 -1.75 -12.35
C LYS A 42 17.07 -0.75 -11.30
N SER A 43 16.28 -0.55 -10.23
CA SER A 43 16.55 0.42 -9.17
C SER A 43 17.96 0.31 -8.56
N ARG A 44 18.44 -0.92 -8.32
CA ARG A 44 19.80 -1.15 -7.80
C ARG A 44 20.88 -0.79 -8.80
N ASP A 45 20.68 -1.15 -10.07
CA ASP A 45 21.65 -0.89 -11.12
C ASP A 45 21.79 0.63 -11.34
N ILE A 46 20.67 1.36 -11.31
CA ILE A 46 20.63 2.82 -11.37
C ILE A 46 21.37 3.43 -10.18
N LEU A 47 21.08 2.97 -8.95
CA LEU A 47 21.75 3.48 -7.74
C LEU A 47 23.27 3.29 -7.81
N PHE A 48 23.75 2.17 -8.36
CA PHE A 48 25.18 1.95 -8.56
C PHE A 48 25.77 2.75 -9.71
N ALA A 49 25.00 2.99 -10.78
CA ALA A 49 25.40 3.86 -11.88
C ALA A 49 25.59 5.32 -11.44
N MET A 50 24.92 5.76 -10.36
CA MET A 50 25.17 7.06 -9.75
C MET A 50 26.57 7.20 -9.16
N GLY A 51 27.31 6.11 -8.93
CA GLY A 51 28.66 6.10 -8.36
C GLY A 51 28.63 5.73 -6.89
N VAL A 52 29.22 4.59 -6.54
CA VAL A 52 29.34 4.14 -5.14
C VAL A 52 30.72 3.53 -4.95
N ASP A 53 31.33 3.80 -3.80
CA ASP A 53 32.56 3.11 -3.41
C ASP A 53 32.31 1.60 -3.18
N ALA A 54 33.38 0.81 -3.10
CA ALA A 54 33.28 -0.64 -2.94
C ALA A 54 32.61 -1.07 -1.63
N GLU A 55 32.83 -0.33 -0.53
CA GLU A 55 32.27 -0.64 0.77
C GLU A 55 30.77 -0.38 0.83
N THR A 56 30.34 0.81 0.40
CA THR A 56 28.94 1.21 0.25
C THR A 56 28.20 0.26 -0.68
N LYS A 57 28.82 -0.14 -1.81
CA LYS A 57 28.25 -1.15 -2.71
C LYS A 57 28.02 -2.49 -2.00
N ARG A 58 28.99 -2.98 -1.22
CA ARG A 58 28.82 -4.23 -0.43
C ARG A 58 27.68 -4.12 0.58
N ARG A 59 27.57 -2.99 1.29
CA ARG A 59 26.50 -2.75 2.27
C ARG A 59 25.12 -2.80 1.61
N ILE A 60 24.94 -2.07 0.51
CA ILE A 60 23.67 -2.07 -0.25
C ILE A 60 23.35 -3.46 -0.81
N MET A 61 24.35 -4.21 -1.29
CA MET A 61 24.15 -5.59 -1.78
C MET A 61 23.73 -6.57 -0.68
N ALA A 62 24.17 -6.34 0.56
CA ALA A 62 23.86 -7.19 1.70
C ALA A 62 22.45 -6.94 2.28
N LEU A 63 21.83 -5.79 2.00
CA LEU A 63 20.50 -5.45 2.50
C LEU A 63 19.47 -6.49 2.08
N LYS A 64 18.80 -7.10 3.07
CA LYS A 64 17.57 -7.87 2.86
C LYS A 64 16.39 -6.90 2.73
N ARG A 65 15.26 -7.43 2.26
CA ARG A 65 14.01 -6.64 2.22
C ARG A 65 13.70 -6.15 3.64
N THR A 66 13.27 -4.89 3.76
CA THR A 66 12.99 -4.19 5.03
C THR A 66 14.21 -3.90 5.91
N GLU A 67 15.43 -3.95 5.37
CA GLU A 67 16.64 -3.46 6.02
C GLU A 67 17.08 -2.12 5.40
N LEU A 68 17.89 -1.37 6.13
CA LEU A 68 18.44 -0.08 5.73
C LEU A 68 19.90 0.07 6.12
N CYS A 69 20.63 0.93 5.42
CA CYS A 69 21.98 1.36 5.80
C CYS A 69 22.26 2.79 5.37
N ASP A 70 23.21 3.44 6.03
CA ASP A 70 23.77 4.71 5.55
C ASP A 70 24.65 4.47 4.32
N ALA A 71 24.60 5.38 3.36
CA ALA A 71 25.35 5.31 2.12
C ALA A 71 25.73 6.69 1.61
N VAL A 72 26.95 6.82 1.09
CA VAL A 72 27.37 7.99 0.33
C VAL A 72 27.35 7.61 -1.16
N VAL A 73 26.57 8.35 -1.95
CA VAL A 73 26.32 8.02 -3.36
C VAL A 73 26.61 9.23 -4.26
N GLY A 74 27.32 8.97 -5.34
CA GLY A 74 27.52 9.86 -6.48
C GLY A 74 28.30 11.14 -6.22
N PRO A 75 28.28 12.07 -7.21
CA PRO A 75 27.90 11.80 -8.60
C PRO A 75 29.03 11.10 -9.39
N SER A 76 28.67 10.10 -10.20
CA SER A 76 29.57 9.37 -11.11
C SER A 76 29.93 10.17 -12.37
N THR A 77 29.12 11.18 -12.71
CA THR A 77 29.38 12.11 -13.83
C THR A 77 29.12 13.56 -13.40
N GLY A 78 30.06 14.46 -13.72
CA GLY A 78 29.99 15.89 -13.40
C GLY A 78 30.79 16.29 -12.15
N SER A 79 30.85 17.59 -11.87
CA SER A 79 31.39 18.15 -10.63
C SER A 79 30.25 18.35 -9.63
N GLY A 80 30.28 17.63 -8.52
CA GLY A 80 29.30 17.80 -7.44
C GLY A 80 29.70 17.00 -6.21
N GLU A 81 29.23 17.44 -5.04
CA GLU A 81 29.46 16.72 -3.80
C GLU A 81 28.60 15.44 -3.75
N PRO A 82 29.10 14.36 -3.14
CA PRO A 82 28.31 13.18 -2.90
C PRO A 82 27.03 13.45 -2.10
N PHE A 83 26.07 12.54 -2.25
CA PHE A 83 24.83 12.52 -1.51
C PHE A 83 24.97 11.61 -0.30
N ASP A 84 24.79 12.17 0.91
CA ASP A 84 24.62 11.41 2.14
C ASP A 84 23.18 10.92 2.24
N LEU A 85 23.00 9.60 2.26
CA LEU A 85 21.72 8.92 2.16
C LEU A 85 21.51 7.93 3.30
N ILE A 86 20.25 7.78 3.72
CA ILE A 86 19.77 6.52 4.28
C ILE A 86 19.12 5.73 3.15
N VAL A 87 19.63 4.53 2.87
CA VAL A 87 19.12 3.65 1.82
C VAL A 87 18.32 2.53 2.47
N SER A 88 17.02 2.48 2.20
CA SER A 88 16.13 1.41 2.68
C SER A 88 15.71 0.51 1.54
N ARG A 89 15.91 -0.81 1.67
CA ARG A 89 15.41 -1.80 0.69
C ARG A 89 13.93 -2.09 0.94
N THR A 90 13.11 -1.09 0.66
CA THR A 90 11.66 -1.08 0.81
C THR A 90 11.00 -0.49 -0.42
N GLY A 91 9.70 -0.74 -0.57
CA GLY A 91 8.94 -0.21 -1.69
C GLY A 91 7.46 -0.48 -1.58
N TYR A 92 6.67 0.38 -2.21
CA TYR A 92 5.21 0.38 -2.16
C TYR A 92 4.56 0.08 -3.52
N THR A 93 5.33 -0.35 -4.52
CA THR A 93 4.83 -0.70 -5.86
C THR A 93 4.69 -2.19 -6.11
N GLY A 94 5.09 -3.03 -5.15
CA GLY A 94 5.14 -4.48 -5.33
C GLY A 94 6.37 -5.00 -6.08
N GLU A 95 7.27 -4.12 -6.51
CA GLU A 95 8.48 -4.51 -7.24
C GLU A 95 9.42 -5.39 -6.42
N LYS A 96 10.11 -6.33 -7.09
CA LYS A 96 11.07 -7.24 -6.44
C LYS A 96 12.29 -6.51 -5.87
N MET A 97 12.70 -5.44 -6.56
CA MET A 97 13.78 -4.56 -6.16
C MET A 97 13.25 -3.14 -6.13
N ALA A 98 13.50 -2.47 -5.01
CA ALA A 98 13.01 -1.14 -4.73
C ALA A 98 13.82 -0.56 -3.58
N PHE A 99 13.99 0.76 -3.61
CA PHE A 99 14.59 1.53 -2.55
C PHE A 99 13.73 2.75 -2.20
N GLU A 100 13.70 3.09 -0.92
CA GLU A 100 13.39 4.43 -0.44
C GLU A 100 14.72 5.08 -0.08
N LEU A 101 14.98 6.26 -0.64
CA LEU A 101 16.27 6.94 -0.57
C LEU A 101 16.05 8.27 0.16
N PHE A 102 16.54 8.34 1.40
CA PHE A 102 16.36 9.50 2.25
C PHE A 102 17.56 10.43 2.11
N VAL A 103 17.33 11.66 1.65
CA VAL A 103 18.36 12.67 1.36
C VAL A 103 18.05 13.98 2.09
N HIS A 104 19.05 14.83 2.33
CA HIS A 104 18.80 16.18 2.85
C HIS A 104 17.88 16.98 1.91
N PRO A 105 16.87 17.72 2.40
CA PRO A 105 15.91 18.45 1.56
C PRO A 105 16.54 19.44 0.59
N GLU A 106 17.61 20.14 1.00
CA GLU A 106 18.32 21.08 0.13
C GLU A 106 19.01 20.39 -1.05
N ARG A 107 19.34 19.11 -0.90
CA ARG A 107 19.99 18.28 -1.94
C ARG A 107 18.98 17.48 -2.76
N ALA A 108 17.70 17.51 -2.43
CA ALA A 108 16.69 16.63 -3.02
C ALA A 108 16.49 16.85 -4.53
N VAL A 109 16.53 18.11 -5.00
CA VAL A 109 16.39 18.45 -6.43
C VAL A 109 17.60 17.95 -7.22
N ASP A 110 18.80 18.17 -6.71
CA ASP A 110 20.04 17.69 -7.34
C ASP A 110 20.07 16.17 -7.38
N PHE A 111 19.69 15.52 -6.27
CA PHE A 111 19.62 14.08 -6.18
C PHE A 111 18.61 13.49 -7.18
N TRP A 112 17.42 14.08 -7.26
CA TRP A 112 16.39 13.70 -8.23
C TRP A 112 16.91 13.75 -9.68
N ASN A 113 17.55 14.86 -10.06
CA ASN A 113 18.10 15.02 -11.40
C ASN A 113 19.26 14.03 -11.67
N ALA A 114 20.10 13.77 -10.67
CA ALA A 114 21.18 12.81 -10.76
C ALA A 114 20.66 11.37 -10.95
N VAL A 115 19.61 10.97 -10.23
CA VAL A 115 18.93 9.68 -10.41
C VAL A 115 18.38 9.55 -11.83
N LEU A 116 17.68 10.58 -12.33
CA LEU A 116 17.11 10.56 -13.68
C LEU A 116 18.20 10.43 -14.75
N LYS A 117 19.29 11.20 -14.63
CA LYS A 117 20.43 11.14 -15.55
C LYS A 117 21.12 9.78 -15.53
N ALA A 118 21.47 9.27 -14.34
CA ALA A 118 22.11 7.96 -14.21
C ALA A 118 21.19 6.82 -14.65
N GLY A 119 19.87 7.00 -14.51
CA GLY A 119 18.86 6.02 -14.87
C GLY A 119 18.40 6.06 -16.32
N GLU A 120 18.81 7.04 -17.12
CA GLU A 120 18.42 7.17 -18.53
C GLU A 120 18.71 5.90 -19.35
N PRO A 121 19.91 5.28 -19.27
CA PRO A 121 20.19 4.02 -19.98
C PRO A 121 19.33 2.84 -19.52
N PHE A 122 18.70 2.95 -18.34
CA PHE A 122 17.83 1.94 -17.75
C PHE A 122 16.34 2.23 -17.97
N GLY A 123 16.01 3.33 -18.65
CA GLY A 123 14.62 3.74 -18.91
C GLY A 123 13.88 4.24 -17.68
N VAL A 124 14.58 4.84 -16.71
CA VAL A 124 13.93 5.44 -15.52
C VAL A 124 12.91 6.50 -15.94
N ARG A 125 11.79 6.56 -15.23
CA ARG A 125 10.75 7.57 -15.48
C ARG A 125 10.19 8.10 -14.15
N PRO A 126 9.92 9.42 -14.06
CA PRO A 126 9.19 9.95 -12.92
C PRO A 126 7.74 9.49 -12.99
N ILE A 127 7.17 9.11 -11.85
CA ILE A 127 5.76 8.73 -11.74
C ILE A 127 5.08 9.48 -10.59
N GLY A 128 3.81 9.83 -10.80
CA GLY A 128 2.99 10.48 -9.79
C GLY A 128 2.20 9.49 -8.93
N LEU A 129 1.37 10.05 -8.05
CA LEU A 129 0.55 9.28 -7.10
C LEU A 129 -0.40 8.29 -7.79
N GLY A 130 -0.99 8.65 -8.94
CA GLY A 130 -1.93 7.76 -9.65
C GLY A 130 -1.29 6.46 -10.13
N ALA A 131 -0.06 6.52 -10.66
CA ALA A 131 0.68 5.34 -11.08
C ALA A 131 1.07 4.47 -9.87
N ARG A 132 1.57 5.09 -8.78
CA ARG A 132 1.86 4.39 -7.52
C ARG A 132 0.61 3.70 -6.96
N ASP A 133 -0.53 4.38 -6.98
CA ASP A 133 -1.80 3.87 -6.48
C ASP A 133 -2.32 2.70 -7.33
N SER A 134 -1.99 2.67 -8.63
CA SER A 134 -2.24 1.47 -9.44
C SER A 134 -1.31 0.31 -9.07
N LEU A 135 0.01 0.55 -9.04
CA LEU A 135 1.00 -0.48 -8.75
C LEU A 135 0.80 -1.12 -7.38
N ARG A 136 0.51 -0.32 -6.34
CA ARG A 136 0.21 -0.85 -5.00
C ARG A 136 -1.07 -1.68 -4.98
N THR A 137 -2.06 -1.33 -5.81
CA THR A 137 -3.34 -2.04 -5.89
C THR A 137 -3.15 -3.38 -6.60
N GLU A 138 -2.40 -3.39 -7.70
CA GLU A 138 -1.94 -4.62 -8.35
C GLU A 138 -1.14 -5.50 -7.37
N ALA A 139 -0.24 -4.92 -6.58
CA ALA A 139 0.54 -5.65 -5.59
C ALA A 139 -0.28 -6.17 -4.40
N GLY A 140 -1.50 -5.65 -4.20
CA GLY A 140 -2.35 -5.97 -3.05
C GLY A 140 -1.91 -5.30 -1.74
N LEU A 141 -1.21 -4.17 -1.83
CA LEU A 141 -0.74 -3.41 -0.68
C LEU A 141 -1.84 -2.47 -0.13
N PRO A 142 -1.97 -2.36 1.20
CA PRO A 142 -3.06 -1.67 1.85
C PRO A 142 -2.77 -0.17 1.98
N LEU A 143 -3.75 0.67 1.65
CA LEU A 143 -3.72 2.09 1.95
C LEU A 143 -4.51 2.37 3.24
N TYR A 144 -3.93 3.17 4.14
CA TYR A 144 -4.62 3.59 5.36
C TYR A 144 -5.91 4.36 5.02
N GLY A 145 -7.00 4.04 5.71
CA GLY A 145 -8.35 4.55 5.42
C GLY A 145 -9.08 3.81 4.30
N HIS A 146 -8.42 2.89 3.58
CA HIS A 146 -9.04 2.05 2.56
C HIS A 146 -9.09 0.59 3.01
N GLU A 147 -7.93 -0.07 3.09
CA GLU A 147 -7.84 -1.49 3.47
C GLU A 147 -7.59 -1.71 4.96
N MET A 148 -7.25 -0.65 5.69
CA MET A 148 -6.89 -0.71 7.11
C MET A 148 -7.02 0.67 7.76
N GLY A 149 -7.41 0.73 9.03
CA GLY A 149 -7.39 1.96 9.83
C GLY A 149 -8.62 2.84 9.66
N LEU A 150 -8.59 4.02 10.29
CA LEU A 150 -9.76 4.90 10.39
C LEU A 150 -10.31 5.33 9.03
N GLY A 151 -11.63 5.17 8.83
CA GLY A 151 -12.33 5.50 7.58
C GLY A 151 -12.53 4.34 6.61
N SER A 152 -11.94 3.17 6.89
CA SER A 152 -12.04 1.99 6.03
C SER A 152 -13.38 1.25 6.15
N GLY A 153 -14.09 1.39 7.27
CA GLY A 153 -15.39 0.74 7.49
C GLY A 153 -16.50 1.30 6.57
N LYS A 154 -17.45 0.43 6.20
CA LYS A 154 -18.64 0.77 5.40
C LYS A 154 -19.85 -0.01 5.91
N PHE A 155 -21.06 0.37 5.50
CA PHE A 155 -22.31 -0.33 5.82
C PHE A 155 -22.54 -0.56 7.33
N ASN A 156 -22.22 0.45 8.16
CA ASN A 156 -22.25 0.36 9.63
C ASN A 156 -21.31 -0.69 10.24
N GLU A 157 -20.37 -1.23 9.45
CA GLU A 157 -19.25 -2.00 9.96
C GLU A 157 -18.14 -1.06 10.42
N ARG A 158 -17.42 -1.49 11.46
CA ARG A 158 -16.26 -0.79 11.99
C ARG A 158 -15.10 -0.75 11.00
N ASP A 159 -14.14 0.13 11.27
CA ASP A 159 -12.88 0.18 10.55
C ASP A 159 -12.11 -1.14 10.58
N LEU A 160 -11.45 -1.44 9.46
CA LEU A 160 -10.67 -2.64 9.22
C LEU A 160 -9.37 -2.63 10.05
N GLY A 161 -9.07 -3.75 10.69
CA GLY A 161 -7.84 -3.95 11.45
C GLY A 161 -6.73 -4.52 10.58
N VAL A 162 -5.55 -4.67 11.17
CA VAL A 162 -4.37 -5.23 10.51
C VAL A 162 -4.62 -6.63 9.96
N ALA A 163 -5.40 -7.44 10.68
CA ALA A 163 -5.73 -8.80 10.26
C ALA A 163 -6.73 -8.84 9.09
N GLU A 164 -7.77 -8.00 9.09
CA GLU A 164 -8.66 -7.88 7.94
C GLU A 164 -7.92 -7.30 6.72
N GLY A 165 -6.97 -6.38 6.89
CA GLY A 165 -6.14 -5.87 5.80
C GLY A 165 -5.17 -6.89 5.18
N GLY A 166 -5.05 -8.10 5.76
CA GLY A 166 -4.16 -9.16 5.29
C GLY A 166 -2.77 -9.19 5.95
N PHE A 167 -2.54 -8.39 6.99
CA PHE A 167 -1.23 -8.21 7.65
C PHE A 167 -1.19 -8.81 9.07
N GLY A 168 -2.13 -9.69 9.41
CA GLY A 168 -2.21 -10.29 10.75
C GLY A 168 -0.92 -10.99 11.21
N SER A 169 -0.14 -11.55 10.28
CA SER A 169 1.15 -12.20 10.55
C SER A 169 2.25 -11.23 11.04
N TYR A 170 2.11 -9.93 10.81
CA TYR A 170 3.02 -8.90 11.30
C TYR A 170 2.77 -8.58 12.78
N VAL A 171 1.58 -8.89 13.30
CA VAL A 171 1.28 -8.76 14.72
C VAL A 171 1.88 -9.96 15.46
N LYS A 172 2.63 -9.69 16.53
CA LYS A 172 3.33 -10.71 17.33
C LYS A 172 2.63 -10.88 18.69
N PRO A 173 1.47 -11.59 18.76
CA PRO A 173 0.67 -11.69 19.98
C PRO A 173 1.37 -12.43 21.12
N TYR A 174 2.43 -13.19 20.83
CA TYR A 174 3.28 -13.83 21.84
C TYR A 174 4.14 -12.82 22.62
N LYS A 175 4.32 -11.58 22.12
CA LYS A 175 4.98 -10.54 22.91
C LYS A 175 4.17 -10.29 24.18
N PRO A 176 4.84 -10.10 25.33
CA PRO A 176 4.15 -10.01 26.62
C PRO A 176 3.17 -8.83 26.68
N TRP A 177 3.51 -7.71 26.04
CA TRP A 177 2.68 -6.51 26.02
C TRP A 177 2.94 -5.63 24.79
N PHE A 178 1.87 -5.01 24.26
CA PHE A 178 1.88 -3.86 23.34
C PHE A 178 0.49 -3.21 23.32
N ILE A 179 0.41 -1.93 22.95
CA ILE A 179 -0.87 -1.20 22.84
C ILE A 179 -1.79 -1.92 21.86
N GLY A 180 -2.99 -2.29 22.32
CA GLY A 180 -4.00 -2.96 21.48
C GLY A 180 -3.86 -4.49 21.37
N ARG A 181 -2.95 -5.14 22.10
CA ARG A 181 -2.75 -6.60 22.06
C ARG A 181 -4.03 -7.39 22.33
N GLU A 182 -4.70 -7.14 23.44
CA GLU A 182 -5.91 -7.88 23.82
C GLU A 182 -7.06 -7.62 22.85
N ALA A 183 -7.22 -6.36 22.42
CA ALA A 183 -8.21 -5.97 21.42
C ALA A 183 -7.99 -6.68 20.08
N PHE A 184 -6.73 -6.79 19.63
CA PHE A 184 -6.37 -7.54 18.43
C PHE A 184 -6.71 -9.03 18.56
N MET A 185 -6.35 -9.66 19.68
CA MET A 185 -6.63 -11.08 19.90
C MET A 185 -8.13 -11.39 19.96
N ALA A 186 -8.91 -10.54 20.63
CA ALA A 186 -10.36 -10.66 20.67
C ALA A 186 -10.98 -10.47 19.28
N ARG A 187 -10.48 -9.50 18.51
CA ARG A 187 -10.88 -9.24 17.13
C ARG A 187 -10.58 -10.40 16.20
N GLU A 188 -9.41 -11.01 16.30
CA GLU A 188 -9.01 -12.12 15.45
C GLU A 188 -9.90 -13.36 15.67
N LYS A 189 -10.26 -13.65 16.93
CA LYS A 189 -11.18 -14.75 17.27
C LYS A 189 -12.58 -14.57 16.66
N ALA A 190 -13.01 -13.34 16.46
CA ALA A 190 -14.35 -12.99 15.97
C ALA A 190 -14.33 -12.45 14.52
N ARG A 191 -13.22 -12.61 13.78
CA ARG A 191 -13.08 -12.05 12.44
C ARG A 191 -14.06 -12.71 11.48
N LYS A 192 -14.83 -11.89 10.75
CA LYS A 192 -15.87 -12.32 9.81
C LYS A 192 -15.50 -12.15 8.34
N GLY A 193 -14.46 -11.38 8.06
CA GLY A 193 -14.03 -11.08 6.69
C GLY A 193 -12.58 -10.65 6.61
N VAL A 194 -12.15 -10.42 5.38
CA VAL A 194 -10.78 -10.06 5.01
C VAL A 194 -10.80 -9.28 3.70
N VAL A 195 -9.80 -8.43 3.51
CA VAL A 195 -9.55 -7.78 2.23
C VAL A 195 -8.97 -8.81 1.26
N VAL A 196 -9.62 -8.94 0.10
CA VAL A 196 -9.15 -9.69 -1.05
C VAL A 196 -8.70 -8.76 -2.17
N ARG A 197 -7.95 -9.29 -3.13
CA ARG A 197 -7.74 -8.64 -4.43
C ARG A 197 -8.73 -9.23 -5.42
N PHE A 198 -9.25 -8.41 -6.33
CA PHE A 198 -10.13 -8.86 -7.39
C PHE A 198 -9.71 -8.29 -8.74
N ARG A 199 -10.12 -8.94 -9.83
CA ARG A 199 -9.97 -8.45 -11.19
C ARG A 199 -11.31 -8.59 -11.92
N PHE A 200 -11.74 -7.55 -12.62
CA PHE A 200 -12.91 -7.63 -13.49
C PHE A 200 -12.64 -8.61 -14.64
N THR A 201 -13.69 -9.31 -15.08
CA THR A 201 -13.57 -10.31 -16.17
C THR A 201 -13.62 -9.69 -17.56
N GLU A 202 -13.95 -8.40 -17.65
CA GLU A 202 -14.13 -7.66 -18.90
C GLU A 202 -13.37 -6.33 -18.86
N GLN A 203 -12.90 -5.88 -20.02
CA GLN A 203 -12.32 -4.55 -20.21
C GLN A 203 -13.42 -3.50 -20.46
N GLY A 204 -13.08 -2.22 -20.29
CA GLY A 204 -13.99 -1.11 -20.57
C GLY A 204 -15.17 -0.96 -19.60
N VAL A 205 -15.19 -1.74 -18.51
CA VAL A 205 -16.18 -1.61 -17.44
C VAL A 205 -15.94 -0.33 -16.63
N ARG A 206 -16.98 0.15 -15.94
CA ARG A 206 -16.88 1.35 -15.10
C ARG A 206 -15.94 1.12 -13.91
N MET A 207 -15.22 2.17 -13.54
CA MET A 207 -14.36 2.18 -12.35
C MET A 207 -15.20 1.96 -11.09
N ALA A 208 -14.78 1.01 -10.25
CA ALA A 208 -15.34 0.84 -8.92
C ALA A 208 -14.71 1.83 -7.94
N HIS A 209 -15.48 2.30 -6.97
CA HIS A 209 -15.08 3.29 -5.98
C HIS A 209 -15.09 2.71 -4.58
N ASN A 210 -14.36 3.36 -3.67
CA ASN A 210 -14.37 2.99 -2.26
C ASN A 210 -15.80 3.06 -1.70
N GLY A 211 -16.29 1.94 -1.17
CA GLY A 211 -17.64 1.78 -0.65
C GLY A 211 -18.64 1.14 -1.62
N ASP A 212 -18.26 0.89 -2.88
CA ASP A 212 -19.16 0.23 -3.82
C ASP A 212 -19.54 -1.18 -3.31
N PRO A 213 -20.84 -1.55 -3.33
CA PRO A 213 -21.28 -2.85 -2.83
C PRO A 213 -20.70 -4.01 -3.63
N VAL A 214 -20.21 -5.02 -2.91
CA VAL A 214 -19.82 -6.32 -3.46
C VAL A 214 -20.88 -7.34 -3.08
N VAL A 215 -21.43 -8.03 -4.06
CA VAL A 215 -22.47 -9.05 -3.88
C VAL A 215 -22.03 -10.42 -4.40
N ASP A 216 -22.63 -11.48 -3.86
CA ASP A 216 -22.51 -12.83 -4.38
C ASP A 216 -23.47 -13.08 -5.55
N LYS A 217 -23.41 -14.28 -6.15
CA LYS A 217 -24.29 -14.70 -7.26
C LYS A 217 -25.78 -14.73 -6.92
N ARG A 218 -26.15 -14.64 -5.65
CA ARG A 218 -27.54 -14.59 -5.17
C ARG A 218 -27.99 -13.15 -4.88
N GLY A 219 -27.15 -12.16 -5.16
CA GLY A 219 -27.41 -10.75 -4.89
C GLY A 219 -27.24 -10.35 -3.43
N LYS A 220 -26.68 -11.22 -2.57
CA LYS A 220 -26.44 -10.88 -1.17
C LYS A 220 -25.20 -9.99 -1.07
N VAL A 221 -25.29 -8.87 -0.35
CA VAL A 221 -24.13 -8.03 -0.01
C VAL A 221 -23.18 -8.82 0.89
N ILE A 222 -21.96 -9.01 0.42
CA ILE A 222 -20.90 -9.77 1.08
C ILE A 222 -19.70 -8.90 1.48
N GLY A 223 -19.69 -7.63 1.09
CA GLY A 223 -18.52 -6.77 1.23
C GLY A 223 -18.65 -5.43 0.52
N TRP A 224 -17.55 -4.68 0.50
CA TRP A 224 -17.40 -3.41 -0.23
C TRP A 224 -16.03 -3.32 -0.89
N VAL A 225 -15.97 -2.58 -2.00
CA VAL A 225 -14.71 -2.20 -2.64
C VAL A 225 -13.98 -1.20 -1.76
N THR A 226 -12.67 -1.40 -1.59
CA THR A 226 -11.79 -0.49 -0.85
C THR A 226 -10.93 0.34 -1.80
N SER A 227 -10.45 -0.26 -2.89
CA SER A 227 -9.63 0.40 -3.92
C SER A 227 -9.85 -0.23 -5.29
N CYS A 228 -9.66 0.55 -6.36
CA CYS A 228 -9.70 0.06 -7.74
C CYS A 228 -8.74 0.90 -8.60
N SER A 229 -8.07 0.26 -9.55
CA SER A 229 -7.18 0.89 -10.52
C SER A 229 -7.17 0.13 -11.84
N LEU A 230 -6.60 0.75 -12.87
CA LEU A 230 -6.36 0.12 -14.16
C LEU A 230 -5.03 -0.65 -14.12
N ASP A 231 -5.07 -1.92 -14.48
CA ASP A 231 -3.86 -2.74 -14.61
C ASP A 231 -3.13 -2.52 -15.94
N MET A 232 -1.90 -3.02 -16.03
CA MET A 232 -1.06 -2.93 -17.23
C MET A 232 -1.63 -3.65 -18.47
N GLU A 233 -2.58 -4.58 -18.29
CA GLU A 233 -3.27 -5.30 -19.36
C GLU A 233 -4.59 -4.62 -19.78
N GLY A 234 -4.92 -3.47 -19.18
CA GLY A 234 -6.12 -2.69 -19.48
C GLY A 234 -7.40 -3.18 -18.79
N PHE A 235 -7.29 -4.13 -17.86
CA PHE A 235 -8.42 -4.54 -17.01
C PHE A 235 -8.45 -3.70 -15.74
N LEU A 236 -9.63 -3.62 -15.12
CA LEU A 236 -9.73 -3.04 -13.79
C LEU A 236 -9.44 -4.12 -12.73
N THR A 237 -8.56 -3.77 -11.79
CA THR A 237 -8.21 -4.59 -10.64
C THR A 237 -8.38 -3.77 -9.36
N GLY A 238 -8.67 -4.43 -8.26
CA GLY A 238 -8.95 -3.73 -7.02
C GLY A 238 -8.81 -4.59 -5.79
N GLN A 239 -9.16 -3.97 -4.67
CA GLN A 239 -9.21 -4.60 -3.37
C GLN A 239 -10.62 -4.41 -2.81
N ALA A 240 -11.11 -5.41 -2.09
CA ALA A 240 -12.42 -5.37 -1.47
C ALA A 240 -12.38 -6.11 -0.14
N TYR A 241 -13.03 -5.57 0.88
CA TYR A 241 -13.36 -6.35 2.06
C TYR A 241 -14.52 -7.28 1.70
N VAL A 242 -14.37 -8.58 1.99
CA VAL A 242 -15.44 -9.58 1.82
C VAL A 242 -15.51 -10.49 3.03
N THR A 243 -16.67 -11.11 3.26
CA THR A 243 -16.81 -12.18 4.26
C THR A 243 -15.85 -13.35 3.97
N LEU A 244 -15.39 -14.04 5.02
CA LEU A 244 -14.39 -15.13 4.90
C LEU A 244 -14.83 -16.25 3.94
N ALA A 245 -16.13 -16.55 3.89
CA ALA A 245 -16.69 -17.57 3.00
C ALA A 245 -16.53 -17.23 1.51
N ASN A 246 -16.33 -15.95 1.18
CA ASN A 246 -16.19 -15.46 -0.20
C ASN A 246 -14.75 -15.00 -0.51
N ALA A 247 -13.80 -15.26 0.40
CA ALA A 247 -12.42 -14.82 0.26
C ALA A 247 -11.53 -15.78 -0.55
N VAL A 248 -12.08 -16.89 -1.05
CA VAL A 248 -11.34 -17.93 -1.76
C VAL A 248 -10.99 -17.46 -3.17
N GLU A 249 -9.74 -17.62 -3.57
CA GLU A 249 -9.29 -17.35 -4.95
C GLU A 249 -10.14 -18.10 -5.98
N GLY A 250 -10.51 -17.43 -7.07
CA GLY A 250 -11.42 -17.93 -8.10
C GLY A 250 -12.90 -17.75 -7.79
N THR A 251 -13.28 -17.26 -6.59
CA THR A 251 -14.68 -16.96 -6.26
C THR A 251 -15.20 -15.83 -7.15
N PRO A 252 -16.32 -16.02 -7.89
CA PRO A 252 -16.98 -14.92 -8.58
C PRO A 252 -17.65 -13.97 -7.60
N ILE A 253 -17.41 -12.67 -7.80
CA ILE A 253 -18.05 -11.58 -7.07
C ILE A 253 -18.60 -10.57 -8.08
N PHE A 254 -19.62 -9.83 -7.66
CA PHE A 254 -20.29 -8.86 -8.51
C PHE A 254 -20.26 -7.49 -7.82
N ILE A 255 -19.91 -6.45 -8.56
CA ILE A 255 -19.66 -5.12 -8.00
C ILE A 255 -20.62 -4.12 -8.63
N TYR A 256 -21.39 -3.40 -7.82
CA TYR A 256 -22.21 -2.28 -8.31
C TYR A 256 -21.37 -1.01 -8.41
N GLN A 257 -20.72 -0.80 -9.55
CA GLN A 257 -19.78 0.31 -9.75
C GLN A 257 -20.51 1.67 -9.76
N GLY A 258 -20.19 2.54 -8.79
CA GLY A 258 -20.81 3.84 -8.65
C GLY A 258 -22.32 3.75 -8.48
N ALA A 259 -22.78 2.81 -7.65
CA ALA A 259 -24.20 2.54 -7.43
C ALA A 259 -24.96 3.85 -7.12
N PRO A 260 -26.01 4.19 -7.89
CA PRO A 260 -26.77 5.41 -7.64
C PRO A 260 -27.41 5.34 -6.24
N LYS A 261 -27.42 6.48 -5.55
CA LYS A 261 -28.09 6.58 -4.23
C LYS A 261 -29.62 6.54 -4.36
N GLU A 262 -30.12 6.87 -5.54
CA GLU A 262 -31.55 6.88 -5.85
C GLU A 262 -31.94 5.57 -6.54
N ALA A 263 -33.13 5.08 -6.21
CA ALA A 263 -33.69 3.90 -6.83
C ALA A 263 -33.97 4.17 -8.32
N GLY A 264 -33.58 3.24 -9.18
CA GLY A 264 -34.03 3.21 -10.57
C GLY A 264 -35.48 2.73 -10.69
N LEU A 265 -35.97 2.63 -11.92
CA LEU A 265 -37.27 2.00 -12.21
C LEU A 265 -37.33 0.59 -11.63
N ALA A 266 -38.47 0.23 -11.04
CA ALA A 266 -38.69 -1.12 -10.57
C ALA A 266 -38.61 -2.08 -11.77
N PRO A 267 -38.00 -3.28 -11.65
CA PRO A 267 -37.86 -4.19 -12.79
C PRO A 267 -39.17 -4.53 -13.50
N ALA A 268 -40.30 -4.55 -12.78
CA ALA A 268 -41.62 -4.82 -13.34
C ALA A 268 -42.21 -3.65 -14.16
N GLU A 269 -41.67 -2.44 -14.02
CA GLU A 269 -42.13 -1.22 -14.70
C GLU A 269 -41.26 -0.91 -15.93
N MET A 270 -40.18 -1.65 -16.15
CA MET A 270 -39.27 -1.42 -17.26
C MET A 270 -39.91 -1.76 -18.61
N THR A 271 -39.62 -0.93 -19.60
CA THR A 271 -40.08 -1.06 -20.98
C THR A 271 -38.91 -1.21 -21.95
N LEU A 272 -39.21 -1.47 -23.23
CA LEU A 272 -38.19 -1.63 -24.28
C LEU A 272 -37.31 -0.37 -24.34
N LYS A 273 -35.98 -0.58 -24.20
CA LYS A 273 -34.89 0.42 -24.18
C LYS A 273 -34.57 1.05 -22.82
N ASP A 274 -35.31 0.71 -21.76
CA ASP A 274 -34.91 1.09 -20.40
C ASP A 274 -33.63 0.35 -19.98
N LYS A 275 -32.79 1.01 -19.16
CA LYS A 275 -31.51 0.47 -18.72
C LYS A 275 -31.61 -0.05 -17.29
N ALA A 276 -31.40 -1.36 -17.12
CA ALA A 276 -31.21 -1.95 -15.80
C ALA A 276 -29.77 -1.68 -15.31
N THR A 277 -29.61 -1.49 -14.00
CA THR A 277 -28.28 -1.48 -13.39
C THR A 277 -27.84 -2.90 -13.15
N LEU A 278 -26.84 -3.35 -13.92
CA LEU A 278 -26.19 -4.65 -13.72
C LEU A 278 -24.86 -4.44 -12.99
N PRO A 279 -24.50 -5.31 -12.04
CA PRO A 279 -23.18 -5.28 -11.44
C PRO A 279 -22.13 -5.81 -12.43
N GLY A 280 -20.93 -5.25 -12.38
CA GLY A 280 -19.79 -5.79 -13.11
C GLY A 280 -19.30 -7.10 -12.48
N THR A 281 -18.89 -8.04 -13.32
CA THR A 281 -18.38 -9.35 -12.88
C THR A 281 -16.87 -9.27 -12.60
N ALA A 282 -16.46 -9.78 -11.46
CA ALA A 282 -15.05 -9.89 -11.07
C ALA A 282 -14.76 -11.24 -10.43
N LEU A 283 -13.48 -11.61 -10.42
CA LEU A 283 -12.98 -12.79 -9.75
C LEU A 283 -12.06 -12.38 -8.61
N VAL A 284 -12.20 -13.06 -7.47
CA VAL A 284 -11.18 -13.00 -6.42
C VAL A 284 -9.90 -13.62 -6.97
N VAL A 285 -8.79 -12.88 -6.87
CA VAL A 285 -7.46 -13.33 -7.30
C VAL A 285 -6.53 -13.40 -6.09
N SER A 286 -5.35 -14.03 -6.23
CA SER A 286 -4.33 -14.04 -5.19
C SER A 286 -4.13 -12.65 -4.58
N ARG A 287 -4.22 -12.56 -3.25
CA ARG A 287 -4.20 -11.31 -2.48
C ARG A 287 -2.97 -10.47 -2.79
N PHE A 288 -1.81 -11.10 -2.75
CA PHE A 288 -0.52 -10.50 -3.10
C PHE A 288 -0.08 -11.07 -4.44
N ALA A 289 0.50 -10.22 -5.29
CA ALA A 289 1.13 -10.69 -6.51
C ALA A 289 2.22 -11.73 -6.15
N LYS A 290 2.23 -12.87 -6.84
CA LYS A 290 3.30 -13.86 -6.70
C LYS A 290 4.55 -13.23 -7.31
N LEU A 291 5.50 -12.84 -6.46
CA LEU A 291 6.82 -12.34 -6.88
C LEU A 291 7.65 -13.50 -7.41
#